data_AF-A0A9Q0JIF7-F1
#
_entry.id   AF-A0A9Q0JIF7-F1
#
_cell.length_a   1.000
_cell.length_b   1.000
_cell.length_c   1.000
_cell.angle_alpha   90.00
_cell.angle_beta   90.00
_cell.angle_gamma   90.00
#
_symmetry.space_group_name_H-M   'P 1'
#
loop_
_entity.id
_entity.type
_entity.pdbx_description
1 polymer ?
#
loop_
_entity_poly.entity_id
_entity_poly.type
_entity_poly.pdbx_seq_one_letter_code
_entity_poly.pdbx_strand_id
1 'polypeptide(L)'
;MESLAKTAVLLLFSLMMLVVLPGLEARRLEVEESAKAPPPYSPIIASCAPKLPKNYGDEVKESVLGLEGSVPTADCCRQLVRWGKTCHDAFAQLLVSREPASQKSSILTNSKTIWEGCVDVEESSPIILSCAAKLSKNCGDEVKQSVLGLQGSVPTDKCCRQLV
;
A
#
# COMPACT_ATOMS: atom_id res chain seq x y z
N MET A 1 -26.87 -16.26 61.82
CA MET A 1 -26.88 -16.75 60.42
C MET A 1 -27.06 -15.62 59.41
N GLU A 2 -27.82 -14.56 59.69
CA GLU A 2 -28.01 -13.41 58.77
C GLU A 2 -26.73 -12.64 58.42
N SER A 3 -25.77 -12.54 59.35
CA SER A 3 -24.51 -11.81 59.12
C SER A 3 -23.63 -12.49 58.06
N LEU A 4 -23.52 -13.82 58.11
CA LEU A 4 -22.75 -14.63 57.14
C LEU A 4 -23.35 -14.56 55.72
N ALA A 5 -24.68 -14.51 55.60
CA ALA A 5 -25.36 -14.39 54.32
C ALA A 5 -25.08 -13.03 53.65
N LYS A 6 -25.03 -11.93 54.41
CA LYS A 6 -24.71 -10.60 53.89
C LYS A 6 -23.28 -10.51 53.39
N THR A 7 -22.32 -11.08 54.12
CA THR A 7 -20.91 -11.11 53.71
C THR A 7 -20.70 -11.94 52.44
N ALA A 8 -21.37 -13.09 52.33
CA ALA A 8 -21.31 -13.94 51.13
C ALA A 8 -21.87 -13.23 49.88
N VAL A 9 -22.99 -12.51 50.02
CA VAL A 9 -23.58 -11.73 48.92
C VAL A 9 -22.66 -10.61 48.46
N LEU A 10 -22.02 -9.89 49.38
CA LEU A 10 -21.06 -8.82 49.05
C LEU A 10 -19.83 -9.37 48.31
N LEU A 11 -19.32 -10.53 48.74
CA LEU A 11 -18.19 -11.19 48.07
C LEU A 11 -18.54 -11.62 46.65
N LEU A 12 -19.73 -12.21 46.44
CA LEU A 12 -20.20 -12.61 45.10
C LEU A 12 -20.40 -11.40 44.17
N PHE A 13 -20.96 -10.30 44.69
CA PHE A 13 -21.08 -9.05 43.92
C PHE A 13 -19.71 -8.46 43.55
N SER A 14 -18.75 -8.49 44.48
CA SER A 14 -17.40 -7.99 44.22
C SER A 14 -16.65 -8.80 43.16
N LEU A 15 -16.78 -10.14 43.19
CA LEU A 15 -16.22 -11.05 42.19
C LEU A 15 -16.83 -10.82 40.80
N MET A 16 -18.15 -10.61 40.72
CA MET A 16 -18.80 -10.30 39.45
C MET A 16 -18.29 -8.98 38.84
N MET A 17 -18.09 -7.94 39.65
CA MET A 17 -17.54 -6.66 39.17
C MET A 17 -16.11 -6.81 38.66
N LEU A 18 -15.28 -7.62 39.34
CA LEU A 18 -13.90 -7.93 38.90
C LEU A 18 -13.83 -8.66 37.55
N VAL A 19 -14.88 -9.40 37.16
CA VAL A 19 -14.96 -10.09 35.86
C VAL A 19 -15.55 -9.19 34.77
N VAL A 20 -16.45 -8.28 35.12
CA VAL A 20 -17.11 -7.36 34.17
C VAL A 20 -16.23 -6.16 33.80
N LEU A 21 -15.48 -5.60 34.76
CA LEU A 21 -14.63 -4.41 34.55
C LEU A 21 -13.54 -4.60 33.48
N PRO A 22 -12.79 -5.72 33.43
CA PRO A 22 -11.78 -5.93 32.39
C PRO A 22 -12.39 -6.02 30.99
N GLY A 23 -13.58 -6.61 30.86
CA GLY A 23 -14.28 -6.74 29.58
C GLY A 23 -14.83 -5.41 29.04
N LEU A 24 -15.17 -4.47 29.91
CA LEU A 24 -15.65 -3.14 29.52
C LEU A 24 -14.51 -2.27 28.96
N GLU A 25 -13.32 -2.34 29.54
CA GLU A 25 -12.17 -1.56 29.03
C GLU A 25 -11.55 -2.16 27.77
N ALA A 26 -11.58 -3.48 27.60
CA ALA A 26 -11.21 -4.10 26.32
C ALA A 26 -12.12 -3.62 25.18
N ARG A 27 -13.44 -3.59 25.38
CA ARG A 27 -14.40 -3.09 24.39
C ARG A 27 -14.24 -1.59 24.10
N ARG A 28 -13.83 -0.81 25.10
CA ARG A 28 -13.65 0.64 24.94
C ARG A 28 -12.48 0.98 24.02
N LEU A 29 -11.39 0.22 24.09
CA LEU A 29 -10.24 0.38 23.21
C LEU A 29 -10.59 0.03 21.75
N GLU A 30 -11.38 -1.02 21.53
CA GLU A 30 -11.86 -1.38 20.19
C GLU A 30 -12.80 -0.30 19.59
N VAL A 31 -13.65 0.32 20.42
CA VAL A 31 -14.53 1.42 19.99
C VAL A 31 -13.74 2.70 19.71
N GLU A 32 -12.68 3.00 20.46
CA GLU A 32 -11.84 4.18 20.20
C GLU A 32 -11.02 4.05 18.92
N GLU A 33 -10.50 2.85 18.62
CA GLU A 33 -9.78 2.59 17.37
C GLU A 33 -10.70 2.69 16.15
N SER A 34 -11.94 2.22 16.28
CA SER A 34 -12.98 2.29 15.25
C SER A 34 -13.52 3.71 15.02
N ALA A 35 -13.50 4.56 16.06
CA ALA A 35 -13.98 5.95 15.98
C ALA A 35 -12.96 6.93 15.37
N LYS A 36 -11.72 6.51 15.11
CA LYS A 36 -10.72 7.36 14.46
C LYS A 36 -11.08 7.55 12.98
N ALA A 37 -11.05 8.81 12.53
CA ALA A 37 -11.19 9.11 11.10
C ALA A 37 -10.22 8.24 10.28
N PRO A 38 -10.67 7.65 9.15
CA PRO A 38 -9.80 6.85 8.30
C PRO A 38 -8.57 7.65 7.92
N PRO A 39 -7.39 7.03 7.86
CA PRO A 39 -6.21 7.71 7.40
C PRO A 39 -6.41 8.30 5.99
N PRO A 40 -5.76 9.42 5.65
CA PRO A 40 -6.00 10.15 4.40
C PRO A 40 -5.71 9.32 3.13
N TYR A 41 -4.90 8.26 3.23
CA TYR A 41 -4.61 7.34 2.13
C TYR A 41 -5.62 6.18 2.01
N SER A 42 -6.53 5.99 2.96
CA SER A 42 -7.51 4.89 2.96
C SER A 42 -8.42 4.87 1.72
N PRO A 43 -8.96 6.00 1.22
CA PRO A 43 -9.74 6.00 -0.02
C PRO A 43 -8.92 5.61 -1.26
N ILE A 44 -7.64 6.02 -1.31
CA ILE A 44 -6.72 5.68 -2.39
C ILE A 44 -6.51 4.16 -2.39
N ILE A 45 -6.20 3.58 -1.23
CA ILE A 45 -5.99 2.13 -1.10
C ILE A 45 -7.25 1.36 -1.47
N ALA A 46 -8.45 1.82 -1.09
CA ALA A 46 -9.70 1.18 -1.48
C ALA A 46 -9.89 1.14 -3.01
N SER A 47 -9.41 2.17 -3.73
CA SER A 47 -9.43 2.18 -5.20
C SER A 47 -8.35 1.29 -5.84
N CYS A 48 -7.29 0.96 -5.08
CA CYS A 48 -6.18 0.14 -5.53
C CYS A 48 -6.38 -1.35 -5.24
N ALA A 49 -7.00 -1.70 -4.11
CA ALA A 49 -7.12 -3.07 -3.62
C ALA A 49 -7.79 -4.05 -4.61
N PRO A 50 -8.86 -3.70 -5.35
CA PRO A 50 -9.47 -4.61 -6.32
C PRO A 50 -8.55 -4.96 -7.51
N LYS A 51 -7.55 -4.12 -7.77
CA LYS A 51 -6.66 -4.27 -8.92
C LYS A 51 -5.50 -5.22 -8.64
N LEU A 52 -5.27 -5.53 -7.37
CA LEU A 52 -4.06 -6.17 -6.87
C LEU A 52 -4.36 -7.59 -6.37
N PRO A 53 -3.92 -8.64 -7.08
CA PRO A 53 -3.93 -10.00 -6.56
C PRO A 53 -3.26 -10.06 -5.18
N LYS A 54 -3.92 -10.71 -4.22
CA LYS A 54 -3.47 -10.75 -2.82
C LYS A 54 -2.00 -11.16 -2.67
N ASN A 55 -1.56 -12.15 -3.46
CA ASN A 55 -0.18 -12.64 -3.44
C ASN A 55 0.85 -11.55 -3.78
N TYR A 56 0.54 -10.66 -4.74
CA TYR A 56 1.42 -9.54 -5.07
C TYR A 56 1.50 -8.50 -3.95
N GLY A 57 0.41 -8.36 -3.18
CA GLY A 57 0.35 -7.41 -2.07
C GLY A 57 1.18 -7.89 -0.89
N ASP A 58 1.19 -9.20 -0.67
CA ASP A 58 2.06 -9.85 0.30
C ASP A 58 3.53 -9.73 -0.12
N GLU A 59 3.89 -10.02 -1.37
CA GLU A 59 5.27 -9.84 -1.89
C GLU A 59 5.80 -8.41 -1.69
N VAL A 60 5.01 -7.41 -2.06
CA VAL A 60 5.38 -5.99 -1.90
C VAL A 60 5.49 -5.62 -0.42
N LYS A 61 4.55 -6.05 0.42
CA LYS A 61 4.57 -5.80 1.86
C LYS A 61 5.82 -6.37 2.51
N GLU A 62 6.12 -7.64 2.26
CA GLU A 62 7.28 -8.33 2.81
C GLU A 62 8.58 -7.62 2.41
N SER A 63 8.69 -7.27 1.13
CA SER A 63 9.84 -6.52 0.59
C SER A 63 9.99 -5.14 1.25
N VAL A 64 8.89 -4.39 1.40
CA VAL A 64 8.90 -3.06 2.03
C VAL A 64 9.29 -3.15 3.51
N LEU A 65 8.81 -4.18 4.22
CA LEU A 65 9.19 -4.45 5.61
C LEU A 65 10.63 -4.98 5.74
N GLY A 66 11.32 -5.23 4.63
CA GLY A 66 12.71 -5.66 4.62
C GLY A 66 12.90 -7.09 5.10
N LEU A 67 11.93 -7.97 4.86
CA LEU A 67 12.12 -9.39 5.16
C LEU A 67 13.22 -9.96 4.26
N GLU A 68 14.12 -10.75 4.83
CA GLU A 68 15.28 -11.26 4.10
C GLU A 68 14.84 -12.14 2.92
N GLY A 69 15.45 -11.91 1.75
CA GLY A 69 15.11 -12.63 0.51
C GLY A 69 13.77 -12.25 -0.13
N SER A 70 13.01 -11.32 0.47
CA SER A 70 11.76 -10.84 -0.13
C SER A 70 12.07 -9.76 -1.18
N VAL A 71 11.90 -10.14 -2.44
CA VAL A 71 11.95 -9.24 -3.60
C VAL A 71 10.73 -9.57 -4.46
N PRO A 72 9.97 -8.58 -4.94
CA PRO A 72 8.82 -8.87 -5.78
C PRO A 72 9.24 -9.59 -7.06
N THR A 73 8.44 -10.58 -7.45
CA THR A 73 8.66 -11.27 -8.73
C THR A 73 8.54 -10.30 -9.90
N ALA A 74 9.10 -10.66 -11.06
CA ALA A 74 9.02 -9.80 -12.24
C ALA A 74 7.55 -9.52 -12.64
N ASP A 75 6.66 -10.51 -12.56
CA ASP A 75 5.23 -10.32 -12.81
C ASP A 75 4.57 -9.39 -11.79
N CYS A 76 4.89 -9.55 -10.50
CA CYS A 76 4.43 -8.65 -9.44
C CYS A 76 4.88 -7.21 -9.72
N CYS A 77 6.15 -6.99 -10.07
CA CYS A 77 6.68 -5.68 -10.42
C CYS A 77 5.95 -5.04 -11.61
N ARG A 78 5.73 -5.77 -12.69
CA ARG A 78 5.00 -5.24 -13.86
C ARG A 78 3.59 -4.82 -13.50
N GLN A 79 2.90 -5.63 -12.69
CA GLN A 79 1.55 -5.31 -12.23
C GLN A 79 1.55 -4.11 -11.28
N LEU A 80 2.52 -4.02 -10.37
CA LEU A 80 2.70 -2.87 -9.48
C LEU A 80 2.88 -1.57 -10.27
N VAL A 81 3.73 -1.57 -11.30
CA VAL A 81 3.96 -0.40 -12.17
C VAL A 81 2.68 -0.01 -12.92
N ARG A 82 1.93 -0.97 -13.45
CA ARG A 82 0.66 -0.73 -14.14
C ARG A 82 -0.42 -0.12 -13.25
N TRP A 83 -0.45 -0.44 -11.96
CA TRP A 83 -1.38 0.20 -11.03
C TRP A 83 -0.96 1.61 -10.65
N GLY A 84 0.33 1.89 -10.76
CA GLY A 84 0.88 3.23 -10.68
C GLY A 84 1.38 3.61 -9.30
N LYS A 85 2.24 4.62 -9.32
CA LYS A 85 3.01 5.07 -8.15
C LYS A 85 2.11 5.49 -6.99
N THR A 86 0.98 6.12 -7.29
CA THR A 86 0.02 6.57 -6.27
C THR A 86 -0.49 5.42 -5.40
N CYS A 87 -0.78 4.26 -5.99
CA CYS A 87 -1.20 3.08 -5.24
C CYS A 87 -0.08 2.54 -4.35
N HIS A 88 1.13 2.47 -4.89
CA HIS A 88 2.32 2.03 -4.16
C HIS A 88 2.65 2.95 -2.98
N ASP A 89 2.69 4.26 -3.21
CA ASP A 89 2.98 5.27 -2.18
C ASP A 89 1.91 5.23 -1.07
N ALA A 90 0.63 5.13 -1.44
CA ALA A 90 -0.45 5.02 -0.46
C ALA A 90 -0.33 3.75 0.39
N PHE A 91 0.03 2.62 -0.22
CA PHE A 91 0.26 1.37 0.50
C PHE A 91 1.45 1.49 1.46
N ALA A 92 2.55 2.11 1.04
CA ALA A 92 3.70 2.37 1.92
C ALA A 92 3.32 3.26 3.11
N GLN A 93 2.50 4.31 2.90
CA GLN A 93 2.02 5.16 3.99
C GLN A 93 1.12 4.41 4.98
N LEU A 94 0.32 3.44 4.50
CA LEU A 94 -0.42 2.55 5.38
C LEU A 94 0.52 1.72 6.26
N LEU A 95 1.60 1.18 5.69
CA LEU A 95 2.60 0.43 6.48
C LEU A 95 3.29 1.35 7.50
N VAL A 96 3.72 2.55 7.11
CA VAL A 96 4.29 3.56 8.03
C VAL A 96 3.36 3.88 9.20
N SER A 97 2.04 3.88 8.98
CA SER A 97 1.07 4.15 10.04
C SER A 97 0.90 3.02 11.05
N ARG A 98 1.17 1.78 10.62
CA ARG A 98 0.96 0.55 11.39
C ARG A 98 2.21 0.08 12.11
N GLU A 99 3.37 0.44 11.57
CA GLU A 99 4.66 -0.01 12.08
C GLU A 99 5.26 0.94 13.15
N PRO A 100 6.11 0.41 14.05
CA PRO A 100 6.83 1.20 15.04
C PRO A 100 7.64 2.34 14.44
N ALA A 101 7.80 3.45 15.19
CA ALA A 101 8.56 4.63 14.76
C ALA A 101 9.98 4.30 14.27
N SER A 102 10.63 3.30 14.87
CA SER A 102 11.97 2.82 14.48
C SER A 102 12.05 2.23 13.07
N GLN A 103 10.93 1.75 12.51
CA GLN A 103 10.90 1.12 11.18
C GLN A 103 10.46 2.08 10.06
N LYS A 104 9.86 3.22 10.40
CA LYS A 104 9.22 4.12 9.41
C LYS A 104 10.18 4.62 8.33
N SER A 105 11.40 4.99 8.71
CA SER A 105 12.42 5.44 7.76
C SER A 105 12.85 4.32 6.80
N SER A 106 13.01 3.10 7.33
CA SER A 106 13.36 1.92 6.54
C SER A 106 12.24 1.56 5.57
N ILE A 107 10.98 1.59 6.02
CA ILE A 107 9.81 1.34 5.17
C ILE A 107 9.75 2.30 3.99
N LEU A 108 9.93 3.61 4.23
CA LEU A 108 9.93 4.60 3.15
C LEU A 108 11.10 4.40 2.18
N THR A 109 12.27 4.07 2.71
CA THR A 109 13.47 3.81 1.89
C THR A 109 13.28 2.56 1.03
N ASN A 110 12.87 1.45 1.64
CA ASN A 110 12.60 0.19 0.95
C ASN A 110 11.50 0.35 -0.08
N SER A 111 10.40 1.02 0.27
CA SER A 111 9.30 1.34 -0.66
C SER A 111 9.80 2.08 -1.89
N LYS A 112 10.65 3.10 -1.72
CA LYS A 112 11.24 3.82 -2.86
C LYS A 112 12.11 2.89 -3.72
N THR A 113 13.01 2.13 -3.11
CA THR A 113 13.90 1.19 -3.81
C THR A 113 13.12 0.14 -4.60
N ILE A 114 12.05 -0.41 -4.01
CA ILE A 114 11.20 -1.41 -4.66
C ILE A 114 10.46 -0.81 -5.85
N TRP A 115 9.94 0.41 -5.73
CA TRP A 115 9.29 1.09 -6.83
C TRP A 115 10.25 1.29 -8.01
N GLU A 116 11.43 1.84 -7.74
CA GLU A 116 12.46 2.09 -8.76
C GLU A 116 12.89 0.77 -9.43
N GLY A 117 13.17 -0.28 -8.64
CA GLY A 117 13.50 -1.59 -9.20
C GLY A 117 12.39 -2.22 -10.04
N CYS A 118 11.12 -2.04 -9.65
CA CYS A 118 10.01 -2.53 -10.45
C CYS A 118 9.79 -1.74 -11.75
N VAL A 119 10.08 -0.44 -11.77
CA VAL A 119 10.11 0.37 -13.01
C VAL A 119 11.18 -0.17 -13.95
N ASP A 120 12.39 -0.43 -13.45
CA ASP A 120 13.47 -0.99 -14.26
C ASP A 120 13.11 -2.36 -14.87
N VAL A 121 12.40 -3.20 -14.10
CA VAL A 121 11.91 -4.51 -14.57
C VAL A 121 10.88 -4.36 -15.70
N GLU A 122 9.94 -3.43 -15.58
CA GLU A 122 8.95 -3.18 -16.65
C GLU A 122 9.61 -2.55 -17.88
N GLU A 123 10.54 -1.61 -17.70
CA GLU A 123 11.29 -1.00 -18.81
C GLU A 123 12.18 -2.01 -19.56
N SER A 124 12.68 -3.01 -18.83
CA SER A 124 13.45 -4.13 -19.41
C SER A 124 12.59 -5.21 -20.07
N SER A 125 11.25 -5.06 -20.05
CA SER A 125 10.34 -6.00 -20.71
C SER A 125 10.65 -6.11 -22.21
N PRO A 126 10.76 -7.33 -22.78
CA PRO A 126 11.01 -7.51 -24.21
C PRO A 126 9.97 -6.80 -25.09
N ILE A 127 8.73 -6.67 -24.60
CA ILE A 127 7.66 -5.94 -25.28
C ILE A 127 8.02 -4.45 -25.34
N ILE A 128 8.34 -3.84 -24.19
CA ILE A 128 8.72 -2.43 -24.09
C ILE A 128 9.99 -2.16 -24.91
N LEU A 129 11.01 -3.01 -24.81
CA LEU A 129 12.23 -2.89 -25.61
C LEU A 129 11.96 -2.99 -27.12
N SER A 130 11.05 -3.87 -27.54
CA SER A 130 10.67 -3.98 -28.96
C SER A 130 9.91 -2.74 -29.45
N CYS A 131 9.06 -2.14 -28.62
CA CYS A 131 8.40 -0.87 -28.92
C CYS A 131 9.41 0.28 -28.96
N ALA A 132 10.30 0.36 -27.97
CA ALA A 132 11.34 1.38 -27.88
C ALA A 132 12.32 1.33 -29.06
N ALA A 133 12.64 0.13 -29.56
CA ALA A 133 13.49 -0.03 -30.75
C ALA A 133 12.81 0.44 -32.05
N LYS A 134 11.47 0.38 -32.12
CA LYS A 134 10.69 0.85 -33.27
C LYS A 134 10.46 2.35 -33.25
N LEU A 135 10.43 2.94 -32.06
CA LEU A 135 10.28 4.38 -31.88
C LEU A 135 11.64 5.06 -32.00
N SER A 136 11.72 6.10 -32.82
CA SER A 136 12.84 7.03 -32.73
C SER A 136 12.84 7.68 -31.33
N LYS A 137 14.03 7.93 -30.73
CA LYS A 137 14.15 8.59 -29.41
C LYS A 137 13.23 9.80 -29.26
N ASN A 138 13.16 10.61 -30.31
CA ASN A 138 12.37 11.84 -30.35
C ASN A 138 10.86 11.58 -30.36
N CYS A 139 10.40 10.48 -30.96
CA CYS A 139 8.98 10.15 -31.01
C CYS A 139 8.44 9.71 -29.64
N GLY A 140 9.23 8.98 -28.84
CA GLY A 140 8.84 8.64 -27.46
C GLY A 140 8.63 9.89 -26.60
N ASP A 141 9.52 10.87 -26.73
CA ASP A 141 9.41 12.15 -26.01
C ASP A 141 8.22 12.99 -26.49
N GLU A 142 7.97 13.05 -27.82
CA GLU A 142 6.81 13.73 -28.40
C GLU A 142 5.49 13.15 -27.86
N VAL A 143 5.35 11.82 -27.85
CA VAL A 143 4.17 11.14 -27.30
C VAL A 143 4.03 11.42 -25.81
N LYS A 144 5.11 11.32 -25.03
CA LYS A 144 5.10 11.59 -23.59
C LYS A 144 4.62 13.02 -23.30
N GLN A 145 5.13 14.01 -24.01
CA GLN A 145 4.72 15.41 -23.83
C GLN A 145 3.23 15.60 -24.17
N SER A 146 2.78 14.95 -25.26
CA SER A 146 1.38 14.98 -25.70
C SER A 146 0.42 14.38 -24.67
N VAL A 147 0.76 13.19 -24.15
CA VAL A 147 -0.03 12.49 -23.11
C VAL A 147 -0.07 13.28 -21.81
N LEU A 148 1.03 13.96 -21.46
CA LEU A 148 1.10 14.82 -20.28
C LEU A 148 0.42 16.18 -20.46
N GLY A 149 -0.15 16.47 -21.64
CA GLY A 149 -0.91 17.69 -21.90
C GLY A 149 -0.07 18.96 -21.86
N LEU A 150 1.25 18.88 -22.10
CA LEU A 150 2.10 20.06 -22.18
C LEU A 150 1.75 20.86 -23.44
N GLN A 151 1.37 22.14 -23.29
CA GLN A 151 0.82 22.97 -24.38
C GLN A 151 1.73 22.98 -25.64
N GLY A 152 1.13 22.66 -26.79
CA GLY A 152 1.78 22.66 -28.11
C GLY A 152 2.39 21.33 -28.57
N SER A 153 2.33 20.27 -27.75
CA SER A 153 2.95 18.97 -28.04
C SER A 153 2.02 18.00 -28.80
N VAL A 154 1.63 18.35 -30.02
CA VAL A 154 1.08 17.34 -30.94
C VAL A 154 2.26 16.55 -31.53
N PRO A 155 2.27 15.20 -31.43
CA PRO A 155 3.32 14.40 -32.05
C PRO A 155 3.37 14.67 -33.55
N THR A 156 4.57 14.75 -34.09
CA THR A 156 4.78 15.02 -35.52
C THR A 156 4.20 13.90 -36.39
N ASP A 157 3.84 14.19 -37.63
CA ASP A 157 3.41 13.17 -38.61
C ASP A 157 4.42 12.02 -38.75
N LYS A 158 5.71 12.33 -38.62
CA LYS A 158 6.79 11.34 -38.64
C LYS A 158 6.70 10.40 -37.44
N CYS A 159 6.41 10.93 -36.26
CA CYS A 159 6.18 10.14 -35.06
C CYS A 159 4.87 9.36 -35.14
N CYS A 160 3.77 9.98 -35.56
CA CYS A 160 2.47 9.31 -35.72
C CYS A 160 2.55 8.08 -36.64
N ARG A 161 3.36 8.13 -37.71
CA ARG A 161 3.60 6.97 -38.59
C ARG A 161 4.38 5.82 -37.94
N GLN A 162 5.03 6.04 -36.80
CA GLN A 162 5.72 4.99 -36.03
C GLN A 162 4.80 4.32 -34.99
N LEU A 163 3.60 4.88 -34.75
CA LEU A 163 2.65 4.44 -33.73
C LEU A 163 1.50 3.58 -34.29
N VAL A 164 1.40 3.45 -35.61
CA VAL A 164 0.38 2.66 -36.35
C VAL A 164 1.02 1.43 -36.99
#